data_AF-N2ABT0-F1
#
_entry.id   AF-N2ABT0-F1
#
_cell.length_a   1.000
_cell.length_b   1.000
_cell.length_c   1.000
_cell.angle_alpha   90.00
_cell.angle_beta   90.00
_cell.angle_gamma   90.00
#
_symmetry.space_group_name_H-M   'P 1'
#
loop_
_entity.id
_entity.type
_entity.pdbx_description
1 polymer ?
#
loop_
_entity_poly.entity_id
_entity_poly.type
_entity_poly.pdbx_seq_one_letter_code
_entity_poly.pdbx_strand_id
1 'polypeptide(L)'
;MTVYEKTAIFAFPVFVFCSFIMGASGSFFNVPLLAHIQETVAPEMMGKVISLLSTAMTLATPFGLLLAGPVSEIIGVERWFVSSGILMMAAGVFCLLRTKKFD
;
A
#
# COMPACT_ATOMS: atom_id res chain seq x y z
N MET A 1 -23.37 24.52 -12.34
CA MET A 1 -22.19 24.05 -13.12
C MET A 1 -20.86 24.59 -12.56
N THR A 2 -20.81 25.80 -12.00
CA THR A 2 -19.60 26.44 -11.44
C THR A 2 -19.14 25.99 -10.04
N VAL A 3 -20.00 25.32 -9.25
CA VAL A 3 -19.66 24.87 -7.88
C VAL A 3 -18.87 23.55 -7.86
N TYR A 4 -19.13 22.65 -8.81
CA TYR A 4 -18.40 21.39 -8.95
C TYR A 4 -16.96 21.61 -9.43
N GLU A 5 -16.74 22.57 -10.32
CA GLU A 5 -15.41 22.89 -10.86
C GLU A 5 -14.47 23.45 -9.79
N LYS A 6 -14.97 24.34 -8.91
CA LYS A 6 -14.19 24.85 -7.77
C LYS A 6 -13.80 23.76 -6.79
N THR A 7 -14.70 22.83 -6.48
CA THR A 7 -14.43 21.73 -5.55
C THR A 7 -13.40 20.76 -6.13
N ALA A 8 -13.46 20.48 -7.43
CA ALA A 8 -12.48 19.65 -8.13
C ALA A 8 -11.07 20.29 -8.15
N ILE A 9 -10.97 21.62 -8.33
CA ILE A 9 -9.69 22.35 -8.32
C ILE A 9 -8.98 22.28 -6.96
N PHE A 10 -9.72 22.25 -5.84
CA PHE A 10 -9.14 22.05 -4.51
C PHE A 10 -8.89 20.57 -4.17
N ALA A 11 -9.75 19.67 -4.62
CA ALA A 11 -9.62 18.23 -4.33
C ALA A 11 -8.44 17.57 -5.08
N PHE A 12 -8.19 17.98 -6.33
CA PHE A 12 -7.12 17.40 -7.15
C PHE A 12 -5.70 17.57 -6.57
N PRO A 13 -5.24 18.78 -6.16
CA PRO A 13 -3.91 18.94 -5.56
C PRO A 13 -3.80 18.23 -4.20
N VAL A 14 -4.88 18.17 -3.40
CA VAL A 14 -4.91 17.39 -2.15
C VAL A 14 -4.71 15.89 -2.44
N PHE A 15 -5.38 15.37 -3.46
CA PHE A 15 -5.23 13.98 -3.90
C PHE A 15 -3.82 13.69 -4.42
N VAL A 16 -3.24 14.59 -5.22
CA VAL A 16 -1.86 14.47 -5.71
C VAL A 16 -0.86 14.47 -4.56
N PHE A 17 -1.04 15.37 -3.58
CA PHE A 17 -0.18 15.43 -2.40
C PHE A 17 -0.29 14.16 -1.54
N CYS A 18 -1.50 13.65 -1.31
CA CYS A 18 -1.70 12.38 -0.61
C CYS A 18 -1.07 11.20 -1.36
N SER A 19 -1.22 11.15 -2.69
CA SER A 19 -0.63 10.11 -3.54
C SER A 19 0.90 10.17 -3.51
N PHE A 20 1.45 11.38 -3.47
CA PHE A 20 2.89 11.60 -3.31
C PHE A 20 3.39 11.04 -1.97
N ILE A 21 2.71 11.34 -0.87
CA ILE A 21 3.06 10.81 0.45
C ILE A 21 2.96 9.27 0.46
N MET A 22 1.88 8.70 -0.07
CA MET A 22 1.73 7.24 -0.17
C MET A 22 2.87 6.60 -0.97
N GLY A 23 3.22 7.15 -2.13
CA GLY A 23 4.32 6.65 -2.95
C GLY A 23 5.68 6.78 -2.28
N ALA A 24 5.91 7.91 -1.59
CA ALA A 24 7.12 8.14 -0.80
C ALA A 24 7.23 7.12 0.34
N SER A 25 6.18 6.95 1.15
CA SER A 25 6.13 5.96 2.24
C SER A 25 6.35 4.54 1.74
N GLY A 26 5.75 4.16 0.60
CA GLY A 26 5.96 2.85 -0.02
C GLY A 26 7.42 2.62 -0.40
N SER A 27 8.06 3.61 -1.02
CA SER A 27 9.49 3.55 -1.36
C SER A 27 10.38 3.47 -0.11
N PHE A 28 10.08 4.29 0.90
CA PHE A 28 10.79 4.30 2.18
C PHE A 28 10.67 2.98 2.94
N PHE A 29 9.60 2.21 2.75
CA PHE A 29 9.45 0.89 3.36
C PHE A 29 10.14 -0.21 2.54
N ASN A 30 10.05 -0.13 1.20
CA ASN A 30 10.58 -1.16 0.31
C ASN A 30 12.11 -1.23 0.35
N VAL A 31 12.79 -0.08 0.41
CA VAL A 31 14.26 0.01 0.46
C VAL A 31 14.87 -0.72 1.68
N PRO A 32 14.51 -0.38 2.94
CA PRO A 32 15.03 -1.08 4.11
C PRO A 32 14.55 -2.53 4.20
N LEU A 33 13.33 -2.84 3.71
CA LEU A 33 12.85 -4.22 3.64
C LEU A 33 13.78 -5.07 2.77
N LEU A 34 14.12 -4.59 1.57
CA LEU A 34 15.00 -5.30 0.66
C LEU A 34 16.42 -5.39 1.22
N ALA A 35 16.95 -4.32 1.82
CA ALA A 35 18.26 -4.33 2.48
C ALA A 35 18.30 -5.34 3.64
N HIS A 36 17.26 -5.40 4.47
CA HIS A 36 17.18 -6.35 5.59
C HIS A 36 17.12 -7.81 5.13
N ILE A 37 16.38 -8.07 4.05
CA ILE A 37 16.37 -9.39 3.40
C ILE A 37 17.75 -9.74 2.86
N GLN A 38 18.45 -8.77 2.25
CA GLN A 38 19.81 -8.96 1.74
C GLN A 38 20.81 -9.29 2.85
N GLU A 39 20.71 -8.66 4.02
CA GLU A 39 21.60 -8.93 5.17
C GLU A 39 21.31 -10.27 5.85
N THR A 40 20.04 -10.65 5.93
CA THR A 40 19.61 -11.85 6.70
C THR A 40 19.72 -13.13 5.89
N VAL A 41 19.67 -13.06 4.55
CA VAL A 41 19.61 -14.24 3.67
C VAL A 41 21.00 -14.57 3.11
N ALA A 42 21.42 -15.82 3.26
CA ALA A 42 22.67 -16.31 2.67
C ALA A 42 22.67 -16.14 1.13
N PRO A 43 23.80 -15.75 0.51
CA PRO A 43 23.88 -15.42 -0.92
C PRO A 43 23.44 -16.57 -1.84
N GLU A 44 23.61 -17.81 -1.40
CA GLU A 44 23.16 -19.04 -2.08
C GLU A 44 21.63 -19.21 -2.15
N MET A 45 20.88 -18.59 -1.24
CA MET A 45 19.41 -18.69 -1.17
C MET A 45 18.70 -17.38 -1.56
N MET A 46 19.45 -16.29 -1.76
CA MET A 46 18.91 -14.96 -2.07
C MET A 46 17.99 -14.98 -3.30
N GLY A 47 18.39 -15.65 -4.38
CA GLY A 47 17.58 -15.77 -5.59
C GLY A 47 16.23 -16.48 -5.35
N LYS A 48 16.20 -17.49 -4.47
CA LYS A 48 14.95 -18.20 -4.12
C LYS A 48 14.02 -17.31 -3.29
N VAL A 49 14.56 -16.59 -2.30
CA VAL A 49 13.76 -15.69 -1.45
C VAL A 49 13.18 -14.54 -2.26
N ILE A 50 13.99 -13.89 -3.11
CA ILE A 50 13.51 -12.81 -3.98
C ILE A 50 12.49 -13.31 -5.00
N SER A 51 12.68 -14.51 -5.56
CA SER A 51 11.68 -15.12 -6.45
C SER A 51 10.36 -15.36 -5.74
N LEU A 52 10.38 -15.93 -4.53
CA LEU A 52 9.16 -16.15 -3.74
C LEU A 52 8.45 -14.85 -3.38
N LEU A 53 9.22 -13.84 -2.93
CA LEU A 53 8.70 -12.51 -2.63
C LEU A 53 8.03 -11.89 -3.86
N SER A 54 8.72 -11.92 -5.00
CA SER A 54 8.22 -11.34 -6.25
C SER A 54 6.95 -12.05 -6.72
N THR A 55 6.91 -13.38 -6.68
CA THR A 55 5.70 -14.15 -7.00
C THR A 55 4.54 -13.82 -6.05
N ALA A 56 4.81 -13.69 -4.74
CA ALA A 56 3.79 -13.29 -3.78
C ALA A 56 3.24 -11.89 -4.07
N MET A 57 4.10 -10.92 -4.39
CA MET A 57 3.67 -9.58 -4.81
C MET A 57 2.85 -9.61 -6.10
N THR A 58 3.31 -10.35 -7.11
CA THR A 58 2.60 -10.52 -8.38
C THR A 58 1.27 -11.26 -8.22
N LEU A 59 1.09 -12.10 -7.21
CA LEU A 59 -0.20 -12.71 -6.88
C LEU A 59 -1.12 -11.76 -6.09
N ALA A 60 -0.55 -10.92 -5.22
CA ALA A 60 -1.30 -9.94 -4.46
C ALA A 60 -1.94 -8.87 -5.36
N THR A 61 -1.27 -8.45 -6.43
CA THR A 61 -1.78 -7.45 -7.39
C THR A 61 -3.10 -7.86 -8.09
N PRO A 62 -3.20 -8.98 -8.82
CA PRO A 62 -4.42 -9.41 -9.47
C PRO A 62 -5.52 -9.72 -8.45
N PHE A 63 -5.17 -10.25 -7.27
CA PHE A 63 -6.13 -10.48 -6.20
C PHE A 63 -6.71 -9.14 -5.67
N GLY A 64 -5.85 -8.15 -5.47
CA GLY A 64 -6.23 -6.80 -5.08
C GLY A 64 -7.11 -6.13 -6.11
N LEU A 65 -6.79 -6.25 -7.40
CA LEU A 65 -7.61 -5.73 -8.50
C LEU A 65 -8.97 -6.44 -8.63
N LEU A 66 -8.98 -7.77 -8.47
CA LEU A 66 -10.20 -8.58 -8.55
C LEU A 66 -11.20 -8.22 -7.44
N LEU A 67 -10.70 -7.87 -6.25
CA LEU A 67 -11.53 -7.35 -5.16
C LEU A 67 -11.87 -5.86 -5.35
N ALA A 68 -10.90 -5.04 -5.74
CA ALA A 68 -11.09 -3.60 -5.86
C ALA A 68 -12.07 -3.21 -6.96
N GLY A 69 -12.08 -3.92 -8.09
CA GLY A 69 -13.00 -3.67 -9.21
C GLY A 69 -14.47 -3.64 -8.79
N PRO A 70 -15.07 -4.80 -8.44
CA PRO A 70 -16.49 -4.88 -8.10
C PRO A 70 -16.84 -4.05 -6.86
N VAL A 71 -15.95 -3.98 -5.86
CA VAL A 71 -16.27 -3.22 -4.64
C VAL A 71 -16.26 -1.71 -4.91
N SER A 72 -15.37 -1.22 -5.76
CA SER A 72 -15.36 0.19 -6.18
C SER A 72 -16.58 0.57 -7.02
N GLU A 73 -17.15 -0.38 -7.78
CA GLU A 73 -18.33 -0.16 -8.61
C GLU A 73 -19.62 -0.12 -7.76
N ILE A 74 -19.71 -0.94 -6.71
CA ILE A 74 -20.89 -1.01 -5.82
C ILE A 74 -20.91 0.15 -4.82
N ILE A 75 -19.76 0.46 -4.20
CA ILE A 75 -19.67 1.37 -3.04
C ILE A 75 -19.15 2.77 -3.45
N GLY A 76 -18.61 2.89 -4.67
CA GLY A 76 -17.94 4.09 -5.16
C GLY A 76 -16.47 4.15 -4.75
N VAL A 77 -15.62 4.65 -5.65
CA VAL A 77 -14.16 4.77 -5.47
C VAL A 77 -13.80 5.55 -4.21
N GLU A 78 -14.53 6.62 -3.90
CA GLU A 78 -14.29 7.46 -2.72
C GLU A 78 -14.36 6.67 -1.41
N ARG A 79 -15.44 5.89 -1.22
CA ARG A 79 -15.64 5.10 0.00
C ARG A 79 -14.70 3.90 0.06
N TRP A 80 -14.41 3.28 -1.09
CA TRP A 80 -13.42 2.21 -1.17
C TRP A 80 -12.04 2.70 -0.72
N PHE A 81 -11.60 3.87 -1.21
CA PHE A 81 -10.32 4.47 -0.85
C PHE A 81 -10.20 4.76 0.66
N VAL A 82 -11.28 5.31 1.25
CA VAL A 82 -11.35 5.53 2.71
C VAL A 82 -11.28 4.20 3.47
N SER A 83 -12.02 3.18 3.03
CA SER A 83 -12.01 1.87 3.68
C SER A 83 -10.66 1.17 3.60
N SER A 84 -9.96 1.25 2.45
CA SER A 84 -8.62 0.70 2.29
C SER A 84 -7.59 1.45 3.14
N GLY A 85 -7.73 2.77 3.26
CA GLY A 85 -6.89 3.59 4.14
C GLY A 85 -7.04 3.19 5.61
N ILE A 86 -8.28 2.98 6.07
CA ILE A 86 -8.56 2.51 7.44
C ILE A 86 -7.97 1.11 7.67
N LEU A 87 -8.13 0.19 6.71
CA LEU A 87 -7.54 -1.15 6.77
C LEU A 87 -6.01 -1.11 6.86
N MET A 88 -5.35 -0.25 6.07
CA MET A 88 -3.90 -0.04 6.13
C MET A 88 -3.47 0.55 7.47
N MET A 89 -4.19 1.52 8.01
CA MET A 89 -3.93 2.08 9.34
C MET A 89 -4.09 1.02 10.43
N ALA A 90 -5.14 0.21 10.37
CA ALA A 90 -5.36 -0.90 11.30
C ALA A 90 -4.24 -1.94 11.22
N ALA A 91 -3.79 -2.30 10.01
CA ALA A 91 -2.66 -3.20 9.81
C ALA A 91 -1.34 -2.61 10.37
N GLY A 92 -1.10 -1.30 10.17
CA GLY A 92 0.04 -0.59 10.73
C GLY A 92 0.02 -0.56 12.26
N VAL A 93 -1.12 -0.23 12.87
CA VAL A 93 -1.30 -0.27 14.34
C VAL A 93 -1.13 -1.69 14.87
N PHE A 94 -1.71 -2.69 14.20
CA PHE A 94 -1.54 -4.10 14.58
C PHE A 94 -0.07 -4.52 14.53
N CYS A 95 0.67 -4.10 13.49
CA CYS A 95 2.10 -4.32 13.38
C CYS A 95 2.85 -3.66 14.56
N LEU A 96 2.59 -2.39 14.87
CA LEU A 96 3.20 -1.70 16.02
C LEU A 96 2.89 -2.37 17.36
N LEU A 97 1.65 -2.82 17.57
CA LEU A 97 1.24 -3.54 18.77
C LEU A 97 1.95 -4.90 18.89
N ARG A 98 2.19 -5.59 17.76
CA ARG A 98 2.93 -6.85 17.74
C ARG A 98 4.43 -6.63 17.95
N THR A 99 5.01 -5.58 17.37
CA THR A 99 6.43 -5.24 17.54
C THR A 99 6.74 -4.79 18.98
N LYS A 100 5.85 -4.02 19.62
CA LYS A 100 5.96 -3.61 21.04
C LYS A 100 5.98 -4.77 22.04
N LYS A 101 5.63 -6.00 21.63
CA LYS A 101 5.63 -7.19 22.49
C LYS A 101 6.96 -7.94 22.46
N PHE A 102 7.88 -7.60 21.56
CA PHE A 102 9.19 -8.26 21.40
C PHE A 102 10.39 -7.35 21.73
N ASP A 103 10.13 -6.14 22.22
CA ASP A 103 11.06 -5.28 22.97
C ASP A 103 10.76 -5.46 24.48
#